data_AF-A0A7W6LK32-F1
#
_entry.id   AF-A0A7W6LK32-F1
#
_cell.length_a   1.000
_cell.length_b   1.000
_cell.length_c   1.000
_cell.angle_alpha   90.00
_cell.angle_beta   90.00
_cell.angle_gamma   90.00
#
_symmetry.space_group_name_H-M   'P 1'
#
loop_
_entity.id
_entity.type
_entity.pdbx_description
1 polymer ?
#
loop_
_entity_poly.entity_id
_entity_poly.type
_entity_poly.pdbx_seq_one_letter_code
_entity_poly.pdbx_strand_id
1 'polypeptide(L)'
;MIRLFIFAIVTLALGWGFSWLADRPGLIAITWQDQLIETSIMVAATALVALIGAVMFVWWLIQTIWTSPHSVRRFFRARKRDRGYQALSTGLIAAGAGNALLARKMTARARGLLRADQEPLIHLLEAQTALIEGRHEEAREKFERMADDPETRELGLRGLYMEARRLGANEAARQYAEAAVENAPYLPWAAEATLEYRSQSARWEEAIRLLDQQKVANVIERKRADRLKAVLLTARATERLEGDPKGAKDDANAALKLAKDLVPAGIIAAKAYLREDNLRKAANVLEGLWKHQPHPDVGMLYLRARPGDSAADRMLRAERLEKLKPNNPESLLIMAQAALDKQDFKLAREKAQAALRMDPREGIYLLLADIEDAETGDQGRIRHWMAQAVRAPRDQAWVADGFVSDHWLPVSPVTGRLDAFEWKRPFGQLEGPVEEGTVAAETAIANLPPVIAQSSTGEQAPEPEPSTVSSAIKPAPQKPVKLEVIQPSAASPAHSKPSTPPVEEIKAPDPFNGRPPDDPGVKDETASTSSATRLRLF
;
A
#
# COMPACT_ATOMS: atom_id res chain seq x y z
N MET A 1 39.85 -50.87 4.34
CA MET A 1 41.12 -51.23 5.00
C MET A 1 41.53 -52.68 4.75
N ILE A 2 40.64 -53.68 4.90
CA ILE A 2 40.94 -55.12 4.66
C ILE A 2 41.56 -55.40 3.27
N ARG A 3 41.05 -54.76 2.21
CA ARG A 3 41.58 -54.94 0.84
C ARG A 3 43.04 -54.51 0.68
N LEU A 4 43.47 -53.49 1.42
CA LEU A 4 44.84 -52.95 1.37
C LEU A 4 45.81 -53.87 2.12
N PHE A 5 45.34 -54.47 3.22
CA PHE A 5 46.10 -55.46 3.99
C PHE A 5 46.29 -56.78 3.22
N ILE A 6 45.23 -57.28 2.57
CA ILE A 6 45.32 -58.47 1.71
C ILE A 6 46.26 -58.23 0.52
N PHE A 7 46.17 -57.05 -0.12
CA PHE A 7 47.09 -56.69 -1.21
C PHE A 7 48.55 -56.63 -0.75
N ALA A 8 48.82 -56.06 0.42
CA ALA A 8 50.17 -56.01 0.99
C ALA A 8 50.73 -57.41 1.25
N ILE A 9 49.94 -58.32 1.84
CA ILE A 9 50.34 -59.72 2.09
C ILE A 9 50.62 -60.46 0.78
N VAL A 10 49.74 -60.33 -0.22
CA VAL A 10 49.91 -60.99 -1.52
C VAL A 10 51.15 -60.46 -2.26
N THR A 11 51.41 -59.16 -2.19
CA THR A 11 52.59 -58.54 -2.83
C THR A 11 53.89 -59.00 -2.14
N LEU A 12 53.87 -59.13 -0.81
CA LEU A 12 54.99 -59.69 -0.03
C LEU A 12 55.22 -61.17 -0.37
N ALA A 13 54.15 -61.97 -0.47
CA ALA A 13 54.23 -63.37 -0.84
C ALA A 13 54.74 -63.57 -2.28
N LEU A 14 54.31 -62.73 -3.22
CA LEU A 14 54.80 -62.72 -4.60
C LEU A 14 56.28 -62.31 -4.66
N GLY A 15 56.66 -61.23 -3.96
CA GLY A 15 58.06 -60.79 -3.88
C GLY A 15 58.97 -61.88 -3.30
N TRP A 16 58.49 -62.57 -2.26
CA TRP A 16 59.20 -63.72 -1.67
C TRP A 16 59.31 -64.90 -2.64
N GLY A 17 58.22 -65.24 -3.35
CA GLY A 17 58.22 -66.29 -4.37
C GLY A 17 59.18 -65.98 -5.54
N PHE A 18 59.24 -64.72 -5.98
CA PHE A 18 60.18 -64.27 -7.01
C PHE A 18 61.64 -64.31 -6.56
N SER A 19 61.92 -63.89 -5.32
CA SER A 19 63.27 -63.97 -4.74
C SER A 19 63.75 -65.43 -4.65
N TRP A 20 62.88 -66.34 -4.21
CA TRP A 20 63.23 -67.76 -4.11
C TRP A 20 63.48 -68.42 -5.47
N LEU A 21 62.73 -68.02 -6.51
CA LEU A 21 62.91 -68.53 -7.86
C LEU A 21 64.16 -67.96 -8.54
N ALA A 22 64.59 -66.74 -8.18
CA ALA A 22 65.81 -66.12 -8.70
C ALA A 22 67.09 -66.86 -8.28
N ASP A 23 67.09 -67.47 -7.10
CA ASP A 23 68.25 -68.19 -6.55
C ASP A 23 68.47 -69.59 -7.15
N ARG A 24 67.60 -70.06 -8.06
CA ARG A 24 67.73 -71.37 -8.73
C ARG A 24 67.80 -71.23 -10.27
N PRO A 25 69.00 -71.20 -10.87
CA PRO A 25 69.13 -71.14 -12.32
C PRO A 25 68.76 -72.49 -12.95
N GLY A 26 67.72 -72.50 -13.78
CA GLY A 26 67.39 -73.61 -14.66
C GLY A 26 67.06 -73.11 -16.06
N LEU A 27 67.32 -73.96 -17.05
CA LEU A 27 67.09 -73.69 -18.47
C LEU A 27 65.79 -74.36 -18.89
N ILE A 28 64.89 -73.61 -19.51
CA ILE A 28 63.71 -74.15 -20.18
C ILE A 28 63.99 -74.10 -21.68
N ALA A 29 64.05 -75.27 -22.31
CA ALA A 29 64.11 -75.38 -23.76
C ALA A 29 62.68 -75.53 -24.29
N ILE A 30 62.22 -74.56 -25.08
CA ILE A 30 60.94 -74.64 -25.80
C ILE A 30 61.26 -74.92 -27.26
N THR A 31 60.73 -76.02 -27.79
CA THR A 31 60.82 -76.35 -29.21
C THR A 31 59.60 -75.77 -29.94
N TRP A 32 59.83 -74.80 -30.82
CA TRP A 32 58.78 -74.19 -31.64
C TRP A 32 59.23 -74.20 -33.09
N GLN A 33 58.52 -74.94 -33.96
CA GLN A 33 58.77 -75.01 -35.41
C GLN A 33 60.25 -75.26 -35.76
N ASP A 34 60.85 -76.30 -35.17
CA ASP A 34 62.27 -76.70 -35.34
C ASP A 34 63.33 -75.68 -34.90
N GLN A 35 62.94 -74.58 -34.23
CA GLN A 35 63.86 -73.72 -33.49
C GLN A 35 63.83 -74.03 -32.00
N LEU A 36 65.03 -74.26 -31.44
CA LEU A 36 65.25 -74.40 -30.01
C LEU A 36 65.50 -73.01 -29.43
N ILE A 37 64.53 -72.50 -28.68
CA ILE A 37 64.68 -71.26 -27.94
C ILE A 37 64.97 -71.64 -26.49
N GLU A 38 66.24 -71.59 -26.13
CA GLU A 38 66.69 -71.77 -24.75
C GLU A 38 66.46 -70.46 -23.99
N THR A 39 65.52 -70.49 -23.05
CA THR A 39 65.23 -69.31 -22.21
C THR A 39 65.42 -69.67 -20.74
N SER A 40 65.92 -68.72 -19.95
CA SER A 40 66.05 -68.95 -18.51
C SER A 40 64.66 -69.00 -17.85
N ILE A 41 64.52 -69.80 -16.79
CA ILE A 41 63.27 -69.87 -15.98
C ILE A 41 62.82 -68.47 -15.55
N MET A 42 63.76 -67.57 -15.26
CA MET A 42 63.48 -66.20 -14.86
C MET A 42 62.78 -65.41 -15.98
N VAL A 43 63.28 -65.50 -17.22
CA VAL A 43 62.66 -64.81 -18.37
C VAL A 43 61.28 -65.39 -18.66
N ALA A 44 61.11 -66.70 -18.59
CA ALA A 44 59.80 -67.35 -18.78
C ALA A 44 58.80 -66.97 -17.67
N ALA A 45 59.23 -66.91 -16.41
CA ALA A 45 58.40 -66.50 -15.28
C ALA A 45 58.01 -65.03 -15.37
N THR A 46 58.94 -64.14 -15.73
CA THR A 46 58.65 -62.71 -15.95
C THR A 46 57.69 -62.51 -17.11
N ALA A 47 57.86 -63.23 -18.23
CA ALA A 47 56.95 -63.16 -19.36
C ALA A 47 55.54 -63.64 -18.98
N LEU A 48 55.42 -64.70 -18.19
CA LEU A 48 54.14 -65.20 -17.70
C LEU A 48 53.44 -64.18 -16.79
N VAL A 49 54.17 -63.56 -15.86
CA VAL A 49 53.60 -62.54 -14.98
C VAL A 49 53.24 -61.26 -15.75
N ALA A 50 54.04 -60.87 -16.74
CA ALA A 50 53.70 -59.77 -17.63
C ALA A 50 52.41 -60.07 -18.44
N LEU A 51 52.24 -61.30 -18.92
CA LEU A 51 51.03 -61.74 -19.61
C LEU A 51 49.80 -61.70 -18.69
N ILE A 52 49.91 -62.24 -17.47
CA ILE A 52 48.81 -62.19 -16.48
C ILE A 52 48.46 -60.73 -16.15
N GLY A 53 49.47 -59.88 -15.95
CA GLY A 53 49.28 -58.45 -15.71
C GLY A 53 48.58 -57.75 -16.88
N ALA A 54 48.97 -58.07 -18.12
CA ALA A 54 48.32 -57.54 -19.33
C ALA A 54 46.86 -57.98 -19.43
N VAL A 55 46.55 -59.25 -19.18
CA VAL A 55 45.17 -59.77 -19.19
C VAL A 55 44.32 -59.10 -18.10
N MET A 56 44.85 -58.95 -16.88
CA MET A 56 44.15 -58.23 -15.81
C MET A 56 43.92 -56.76 -16.15
N PHE A 57 44.89 -56.10 -16.78
CA PHE A 57 44.76 -54.71 -17.22
C PHE A 57 43.68 -54.56 -18.30
N VAL A 58 43.67 -55.45 -19.30
CA VAL A 58 42.63 -55.46 -20.34
C VAL A 58 41.25 -55.74 -19.74
N TRP A 59 41.14 -56.70 -18.82
CA TRP A 59 39.89 -56.99 -18.12
C TRP A 59 39.40 -55.80 -17.29
N TRP A 60 40.29 -55.15 -16.54
CA TRP A 60 39.98 -53.93 -15.78
C TRP A 60 39.51 -52.79 -16.70
N LEU A 61 40.13 -52.62 -17.87
CA LEU A 61 39.75 -51.61 -18.85
C LEU A 61 38.35 -51.88 -19.41
N ILE A 62 38.04 -53.13 -19.78
CA ILE A 62 36.71 -53.56 -20.25
C ILE A 62 35.66 -53.33 -19.15
N GLN A 63 35.94 -53.80 -17.93
CA GLN A 63 35.04 -53.64 -16.78
C GLN A 63 34.77 -52.16 -16.48
N THR A 64 35.78 -51.31 -16.53
CA THR A 64 35.66 -49.86 -16.28
C THR A 64 34.80 -49.19 -17.35
N ILE A 65 35.00 -49.53 -18.63
CA ILE A 65 34.20 -48.96 -19.73
C ILE A 65 32.72 -49.42 -19.63
N TRP A 66 32.47 -50.69 -19.29
CA TRP A 66 31.12 -51.24 -19.16
C TRP A 66 30.39 -50.85 -17.87
N THR A 67 31.08 -50.57 -16.77
CA THR A 67 30.47 -50.15 -15.48
C THR A 67 30.37 -48.63 -15.30
N SER A 68 31.06 -47.84 -16.12
CA SER A 68 30.99 -46.36 -16.18
C SER A 68 29.70 -45.70 -16.74
N PRO A 69 28.72 -46.38 -17.38
CA PRO A 69 27.51 -45.72 -17.90
C PRO A 69 26.74 -44.91 -16.85
N HIS A 70 26.71 -45.36 -15.60
CA HIS A 70 26.00 -44.68 -14.51
C HIS A 70 26.68 -43.35 -14.11
N SER A 71 28.01 -43.29 -14.10
CA SER A 71 28.79 -42.09 -13.75
C SER A 71 28.67 -41.02 -14.84
N VAL A 72 28.76 -41.45 -16.10
CA VAL A 72 28.65 -40.57 -17.28
C VAL A 72 27.23 -40.00 -17.40
N ARG A 73 26.19 -40.82 -17.22
CA ARG A 73 24.80 -40.38 -17.24
C ARG A 73 24.49 -39.37 -16.12
N ARG A 74 25.10 -39.51 -14.95
CA ARG A 74 24.99 -38.54 -13.84
C ARG A 74 25.66 -37.21 -14.18
N PHE A 75 26.85 -37.23 -14.77
CA PHE A 75 27.58 -36.01 -15.15
C PHE A 75 26.84 -35.20 -16.22
N PHE A 76 26.33 -35.85 -17.27
CA PHE A 76 25.54 -35.17 -18.30
C PHE A 76 24.22 -34.62 -17.77
N ARG A 77 23.56 -35.33 -16.85
CA ARG A 77 22.34 -34.86 -16.19
C ARG A 77 22.61 -33.62 -15.33
N ALA A 78 23.71 -33.62 -14.58
CA ALA A 78 24.14 -32.47 -13.79
C ALA A 78 24.39 -31.25 -14.69
N ARG A 79 25.18 -31.40 -15.77
CA ARG A 79 25.48 -30.31 -16.69
C ARG A 79 24.23 -29.77 -17.42
N LYS A 80 23.27 -30.64 -17.75
CA LYS A 80 21.98 -30.22 -18.33
C LYS A 80 21.19 -29.38 -17.33
N ARG A 81 21.15 -29.80 -16.06
CA ARG A 81 20.46 -29.11 -14.97
C ARG A 81 21.10 -27.75 -14.67
N ASP A 82 22.42 -27.66 -14.59
CA ASP A 82 23.13 -26.41 -14.32
C ASP A 82 22.87 -25.36 -15.40
N ARG A 83 22.90 -25.77 -16.68
CA ARG A 83 22.52 -24.90 -17.80
C ARG A 83 21.05 -24.49 -17.74
N GLY A 84 20.18 -25.38 -17.25
CA GLY A 84 18.78 -25.11 -17.00
C GLY A 84 18.58 -24.01 -15.97
N TYR A 85 19.23 -24.11 -14.82
CA TYR A 85 19.17 -23.09 -13.76
C TYR A 85 19.81 -21.77 -14.18
N GLN A 86 20.91 -21.80 -14.95
CA GLN A 86 21.48 -20.59 -15.53
C GLN A 86 20.52 -19.90 -16.50
N ALA A 87 19.81 -20.66 -17.34
CA ALA A 87 18.79 -20.10 -18.22
C ALA A 87 17.61 -19.54 -17.40
N LEU A 88 17.16 -20.25 -16.37
CA LEU A 88 16.08 -19.81 -15.48
C LEU A 88 16.44 -18.51 -14.75
N SER A 89 17.63 -18.43 -14.14
CA SER A 89 18.08 -17.23 -13.43
C SER A 89 18.24 -16.04 -14.36
N THR A 90 18.88 -16.24 -15.53
CA THR A 90 19.02 -15.19 -16.55
C THR A 90 17.65 -14.76 -17.08
N GLY A 91 16.72 -15.69 -17.25
CA GLY A 91 15.34 -15.42 -17.66
C GLY A 91 14.60 -14.58 -16.63
N LEU A 92 14.69 -14.91 -15.34
CA LEU A 92 14.07 -14.16 -14.25
C LEU A 92 14.65 -12.75 -14.12
N ILE A 93 15.96 -12.59 -14.27
CA ILE A 93 16.61 -11.26 -14.30
C ILE A 93 16.13 -10.45 -15.51
N ALA A 94 16.07 -11.07 -16.70
CA ALA A 94 15.59 -10.42 -17.90
C ALA A 94 14.11 -10.00 -17.78
N ALA A 95 13.28 -10.86 -17.18
CA ALA A 95 11.87 -10.55 -16.91
C ALA A 95 11.74 -9.38 -15.92
N GLY A 96 12.47 -9.41 -14.80
CA GLY A 96 12.49 -8.31 -13.84
C GLY A 96 13.01 -6.98 -14.43
N ALA A 97 13.90 -7.06 -15.43
CA ALA A 97 14.40 -5.90 -16.17
C ALA A 97 13.48 -5.44 -17.33
N GLY A 98 12.37 -6.13 -17.59
CA GLY A 98 11.45 -5.83 -18.70
C GLY A 98 11.97 -6.23 -20.09
N ASN A 99 13.05 -7.01 -20.19
CA ASN A 99 13.57 -7.50 -21.47
C ASN A 99 12.81 -8.75 -21.94
N ALA A 100 11.66 -8.52 -22.58
CA ALA A 100 10.75 -9.58 -23.03
C ALA A 100 11.42 -10.60 -23.97
N LEU A 101 12.22 -10.12 -24.94
CA LEU A 101 12.88 -10.99 -25.93
C LEU A 101 13.87 -11.96 -25.28
N LEU A 102 14.71 -11.45 -24.38
CA LEU A 102 15.68 -12.27 -23.65
C LEU A 102 14.97 -13.22 -22.69
N ALA A 103 13.95 -12.76 -21.98
CA ALA A 103 13.13 -13.57 -21.08
C ALA A 103 12.48 -14.73 -21.83
N ARG A 104 11.88 -14.49 -23.00
CA ARG A 104 11.29 -15.55 -23.85
C ARG A 104 12.30 -16.57 -24.31
N LYS A 105 13.47 -16.11 -24.81
CA LYS A 105 14.55 -17.01 -25.25
C LYS A 105 15.04 -17.90 -24.11
N MET A 106 15.23 -17.32 -22.92
CA MET A 106 15.69 -18.04 -21.74
C MET A 106 14.62 -18.97 -21.17
N THR A 107 13.35 -18.59 -21.22
CA THR A 107 12.19 -19.43 -20.85
C THR A 107 12.13 -20.68 -21.72
N ALA A 108 12.19 -20.53 -23.04
CA ALA A 108 12.19 -21.67 -23.98
C ALA A 108 13.39 -22.60 -23.73
N ARG A 109 14.56 -22.02 -23.44
CA ARG A 109 15.77 -22.77 -23.11
C ARG A 109 15.65 -23.51 -21.77
N ALA A 110 15.12 -22.88 -20.74
CA ALA A 110 14.89 -23.48 -19.43
C ALA A 110 13.92 -24.66 -19.54
N ARG A 111 12.80 -24.50 -20.26
CA ARG A 111 11.80 -25.56 -20.50
C ARG A 111 12.34 -26.78 -21.26
N GLY A 112 13.30 -26.59 -22.18
CA GLY A 112 13.96 -27.71 -22.86
C GLY A 112 14.98 -28.46 -22.00
N LEU A 113 15.51 -27.79 -20.97
CA LEU A 113 16.59 -28.31 -20.12
C LEU A 113 16.08 -28.91 -18.81
N LEU A 114 15.02 -28.34 -18.23
CA LEU A 114 14.39 -28.72 -16.97
C LEU A 114 12.97 -29.22 -17.23
N ARG A 115 12.48 -30.12 -16.37
CA ARG A 115 11.09 -30.59 -16.43
C ARG A 115 10.21 -29.63 -15.62
N ALA A 116 9.12 -29.15 -16.21
CA ALA A 116 8.18 -28.26 -15.54
C ALA A 116 7.59 -28.90 -14.25
N ASP A 117 7.23 -30.18 -14.31
CA ASP A 117 6.71 -30.96 -13.18
C ASP A 117 7.66 -31.04 -11.96
N GLN A 118 8.96 -30.79 -12.16
CA GLN A 118 9.96 -30.87 -11.09
C GLN A 118 10.42 -29.49 -10.61
N GLU A 119 10.11 -28.42 -11.35
CA GLU A 119 10.67 -27.11 -11.08
C GLU A 119 9.59 -26.03 -11.31
N PRO A 120 8.78 -25.73 -10.28
CA PRO A 120 7.62 -24.86 -10.43
C PRO A 120 7.97 -23.40 -10.81
N LEU A 121 9.21 -22.98 -10.57
CA LEU A 121 9.75 -21.68 -10.99
C LEU A 121 9.72 -21.46 -12.51
N ILE A 122 9.66 -22.54 -13.30
CA ILE A 122 9.52 -22.43 -14.75
C ILE A 122 8.15 -21.85 -15.11
N HIS A 123 7.08 -22.25 -14.40
CA HIS A 123 5.74 -21.71 -14.61
C HIS A 123 5.67 -20.22 -14.24
N LEU A 124 6.36 -19.82 -13.17
CA LEU A 124 6.49 -18.41 -12.81
C LEU A 124 7.19 -17.62 -13.92
N LEU A 125 8.33 -18.10 -14.43
CA LEU A 125 9.06 -17.41 -15.49
C LEU A 125 8.23 -17.34 -16.79
N GLU A 126 7.51 -18.41 -17.14
CA GLU A 126 6.56 -18.42 -18.27
C GLU A 126 5.48 -17.34 -18.09
N ALA A 127 4.84 -17.27 -16.92
CA ALA A 127 3.81 -16.29 -16.62
C ALA A 127 4.34 -14.84 -16.68
N GLN A 128 5.49 -14.58 -16.05
CA GLN A 128 6.13 -13.26 -16.05
C GLN A 128 6.55 -12.83 -17.46
N THR A 129 7.08 -13.74 -18.27
CA THR A 129 7.42 -13.45 -19.67
C THR A 129 6.16 -13.10 -20.45
N ALA A 130 5.07 -13.85 -20.29
CA ALA A 130 3.79 -13.57 -20.93
C ALA A 130 3.22 -12.20 -20.51
N LEU A 131 3.33 -11.81 -19.23
CA LEU A 131 2.92 -10.49 -18.76
C LEU A 131 3.68 -9.34 -19.43
N ILE A 132 5.01 -9.45 -19.56
CA ILE A 132 5.85 -8.42 -20.17
C ILE A 132 5.60 -8.32 -21.68
N GLU A 133 5.22 -9.43 -22.32
CA GLU A 133 4.81 -9.46 -23.73
C GLU A 133 3.36 -9.02 -23.96
N GLY A 134 2.60 -8.69 -22.90
CA GLY A 134 1.19 -8.30 -22.99
C GLY A 134 0.21 -9.46 -23.25
N ARG A 135 0.66 -10.71 -23.09
CA ARG A 135 -0.14 -11.93 -23.28
C ARG A 135 -0.81 -12.34 -21.96
N HIS A 136 -1.79 -11.53 -21.55
CA HIS A 136 -2.45 -11.64 -20.25
C HIS A 136 -3.22 -12.95 -20.05
N GLU A 137 -3.90 -13.45 -21.07
CA GLU A 137 -4.61 -14.75 -21.00
C GLU A 137 -3.64 -15.92 -20.80
N GLU A 138 -2.52 -15.93 -21.52
CA GLU A 138 -1.49 -16.95 -21.32
C GLU A 138 -0.89 -16.88 -19.91
N ALA A 139 -0.64 -15.67 -19.40
CA ALA A 139 -0.16 -15.49 -18.03
C ALA A 139 -1.16 -16.01 -17.00
N ARG A 140 -2.46 -15.73 -17.20
CA ARG A 140 -3.54 -16.18 -16.33
C ARG A 140 -3.61 -17.71 -16.27
N GLU A 141 -3.62 -18.40 -17.41
CA GLU A 141 -3.63 -19.87 -17.44
C GLU A 141 -2.44 -20.47 -16.68
N LYS A 142 -1.26 -19.82 -16.77
CA LYS A 142 -0.06 -20.28 -16.07
C LYS A 142 -0.19 -20.11 -14.56
N PHE A 143 -0.72 -18.98 -14.10
CA PHE A 143 -0.96 -18.78 -12.68
C PHE A 143 -2.09 -19.65 -12.13
N GLU A 144 -3.12 -19.97 -12.93
CA GLU A 144 -4.17 -20.94 -12.55
C GLU A 144 -3.57 -22.34 -12.34
N ARG A 145 -2.75 -22.82 -13.27
CA ARG A 145 -2.02 -24.10 -13.08
C ARG A 145 -1.11 -24.09 -11.86
N MET A 146 -0.50 -22.95 -11.54
CA MET A 146 0.30 -22.78 -10.32
C MET A 146 -0.57 -22.76 -9.06
N ALA A 147 -1.81 -22.26 -9.13
CA ALA A 147 -2.76 -22.23 -8.03
C ALA A 147 -3.25 -23.64 -7.64
N ASP A 148 -3.36 -24.53 -8.62
CA ASP A 148 -3.78 -25.92 -8.42
C ASP A 148 -2.76 -26.74 -7.60
N ASP A 149 -1.47 -26.53 -7.83
CA ASP A 149 -0.38 -27.23 -7.13
C ASP A 149 -0.15 -26.65 -5.71
N PRO A 150 -0.20 -27.46 -4.64
CA PRO A 150 0.07 -27.01 -3.27
C PRO A 150 1.38 -26.25 -3.06
N GLU A 151 2.46 -26.58 -3.78
CA GLU A 151 3.77 -25.92 -3.60
C GLU A 151 3.81 -24.51 -4.19
N THR A 152 3.06 -24.25 -5.26
CA THR A 152 3.01 -22.93 -5.92
C THR A 152 1.72 -22.15 -5.69
N ARG A 153 0.78 -22.72 -4.95
CA ARG A 153 -0.57 -22.15 -4.79
C ARG A 153 -0.54 -20.68 -4.39
N GLU A 154 0.22 -20.36 -3.36
CA GLU A 154 0.34 -19.01 -2.81
C GLU A 154 0.83 -17.99 -3.85
N LEU A 155 1.78 -18.42 -4.69
CA LEU A 155 2.38 -17.58 -5.72
C LEU A 155 1.45 -17.44 -6.93
N GLY A 156 0.77 -18.52 -7.33
CA GLY A 156 -0.24 -18.51 -8.38
C GLY A 156 -1.39 -17.56 -8.03
N LEU A 157 -1.95 -17.70 -6.82
CA LEU A 157 -3.02 -16.82 -6.33
C LEU A 157 -2.59 -15.35 -6.25
N ARG A 158 -1.35 -15.07 -5.86
CA ARG A 158 -0.82 -13.69 -5.88
C ARG A 158 -0.75 -13.13 -7.30
N GLY A 159 -0.28 -13.91 -8.27
CA GLY A 159 -0.24 -13.52 -9.68
C GLY A 159 -1.63 -13.20 -10.22
N LEU A 160 -2.59 -14.10 -9.97
CA LEU A 160 -4.00 -13.91 -10.37
C LEU A 160 -4.64 -12.70 -9.70
N TYR A 161 -4.38 -12.49 -8.41
CA TYR A 161 -4.85 -11.32 -7.67
C TYR A 161 -4.37 -10.01 -8.30
N MET A 162 -3.06 -9.89 -8.56
CA MET A 162 -2.49 -8.67 -9.15
C MET A 162 -3.04 -8.41 -10.55
N GLU A 163 -3.20 -9.46 -11.36
CA GLU A 163 -3.75 -9.34 -12.71
C GLU A 163 -5.23 -8.95 -12.68
N ALA A 164 -6.03 -9.56 -11.80
CA ALA A 164 -7.43 -9.19 -11.61
C ALA A 164 -7.59 -7.74 -11.13
N ARG A 165 -6.75 -7.28 -10.20
CA ARG A 165 -6.70 -5.88 -9.76
C ARG A 165 -6.36 -4.93 -10.90
N ARG A 166 -5.40 -5.28 -11.75
CA ARG A 166 -4.99 -4.48 -12.92
C ARG A 166 -6.13 -4.32 -13.93
N LEU A 167 -6.92 -5.38 -14.13
CA LEU A 167 -8.09 -5.38 -15.02
C LEU A 167 -9.35 -4.75 -14.40
N GLY A 168 -9.31 -4.34 -13.12
CA GLY A 168 -10.48 -3.84 -12.40
C GLY A 168 -11.51 -4.92 -12.05
N ALA A 169 -11.16 -6.20 -12.18
CA ALA A 169 -12.01 -7.34 -11.86
C ALA A 169 -12.01 -7.60 -10.34
N ASN A 170 -12.63 -6.69 -9.58
CA ASN A 170 -12.62 -6.69 -8.11
C ASN A 170 -13.19 -7.98 -7.49
N GLU A 171 -14.23 -8.57 -8.10
CA GLU A 171 -14.82 -9.83 -7.62
C GLU A 171 -13.85 -11.01 -7.75
N ALA A 172 -13.14 -11.12 -8.87
CA ALA A 172 -12.14 -12.16 -9.07
C ALA A 172 -10.95 -11.95 -8.12
N ALA A 173 -10.46 -10.71 -7.99
CA ALA A 173 -9.40 -10.36 -7.05
C ALA A 173 -9.78 -10.76 -5.61
N ARG A 174 -11.03 -10.49 -5.20
CA ARG A 174 -11.56 -10.94 -3.91
C ARG A 174 -11.46 -12.45 -3.75
N GLN A 175 -11.97 -13.22 -4.72
CA GLN A 175 -11.96 -14.68 -4.64
C GLN A 175 -10.54 -15.24 -4.50
N TYR A 176 -9.58 -14.70 -5.25
CA TYR A 176 -8.18 -15.12 -5.14
C TYR A 176 -7.55 -14.76 -3.79
N ALA A 177 -7.87 -13.60 -3.23
CA ALA A 177 -7.41 -13.20 -1.89
C ALA A 177 -8.01 -14.09 -0.79
N GLU A 178 -9.31 -14.38 -0.85
CA GLU A 178 -9.98 -15.26 0.11
C GLU A 178 -9.41 -16.67 0.06
N ALA A 179 -9.25 -17.25 -1.14
CA ALA A 179 -8.62 -18.56 -1.32
C ALA A 179 -7.18 -18.61 -0.79
N ALA A 180 -6.44 -17.50 -0.90
CA ALA A 180 -5.08 -17.42 -0.37
C ALA A 180 -5.08 -17.39 1.17
N VAL A 181 -6.00 -16.65 1.80
CA VAL A 181 -6.13 -16.61 3.27
C VAL A 181 -6.57 -17.96 3.84
N GLU A 182 -7.44 -18.71 3.18
CA GLU A 182 -7.89 -20.03 3.65
C GLU A 182 -6.73 -21.03 3.80
N ASN A 183 -5.76 -20.97 2.90
CA ASN A 183 -4.60 -21.87 2.91
C ASN A 183 -3.41 -21.29 3.69
N ALA A 184 -3.21 -19.97 3.60
CA ALA A 184 -2.04 -19.29 4.15
C ALA A 184 -2.41 -17.94 4.81
N PRO A 185 -3.02 -17.94 6.01
CA PRO A 185 -3.41 -16.73 6.74
C PRO A 185 -2.23 -15.81 7.12
N TYR A 186 -1.00 -16.34 7.08
CA TYR A 186 0.22 -15.62 7.40
C TYR A 186 0.69 -14.68 6.28
N LEU A 187 0.14 -14.80 5.06
CA LEU A 187 0.50 -13.95 3.93
C LEU A 187 -0.05 -12.52 4.12
N PRO A 188 0.81 -11.49 4.25
CA PRO A 188 0.34 -10.13 4.53
C PRO A 188 -0.60 -9.59 3.44
N TRP A 189 -0.22 -9.77 2.16
CA TRP A 189 -0.97 -9.24 1.02
C TRP A 189 -2.39 -9.82 0.92
N ALA A 190 -2.53 -11.13 1.18
CA ALA A 190 -3.80 -11.85 1.03
C ALA A 190 -4.77 -11.45 2.14
N ALA A 191 -4.25 -11.36 3.36
CA ALA A 191 -5.02 -10.96 4.51
C ALA A 191 -5.38 -9.48 4.48
N GLU A 192 -4.49 -8.58 4.04
CA GLU A 192 -4.81 -7.17 3.83
C GLU A 192 -5.93 -6.99 2.80
N ALA A 193 -5.80 -7.62 1.62
CA ALA A 193 -6.82 -7.57 0.58
C ALA A 193 -8.19 -8.14 1.05
N THR A 194 -8.16 -9.25 1.79
CA THR A 194 -9.38 -9.85 2.35
C THR A 194 -10.00 -8.98 3.44
N LEU A 195 -9.17 -8.35 4.28
CA LEU A 195 -9.59 -7.44 5.34
C LEU A 195 -10.26 -6.19 4.76
N GLU A 196 -9.66 -5.58 3.74
CA GLU A 196 -10.24 -4.45 2.99
C GLU A 196 -11.62 -4.83 2.43
N TYR A 197 -11.69 -5.97 1.72
CA TYR A 197 -12.92 -6.44 1.12
C TYR A 197 -14.04 -6.72 2.15
N ARG A 198 -13.71 -7.45 3.23
CA ARG A 198 -14.68 -7.77 4.29
C ARG A 198 -15.19 -6.50 4.95
N SER A 199 -14.33 -5.49 5.07
CA SER A 199 -14.69 -4.19 5.64
C SER A 199 -15.59 -3.38 4.72
N GLN A 200 -15.32 -3.39 3.41
CA GLN A 200 -16.24 -2.79 2.43
C GLN A 200 -17.62 -3.47 2.41
N SER A 201 -17.65 -4.79 2.64
CA SER A 201 -18.88 -5.58 2.65
C SER A 201 -19.59 -5.64 4.01
N ALA A 202 -19.18 -4.81 4.97
CA ALA A 202 -19.70 -4.78 6.34
C ALA A 202 -19.65 -6.13 7.09
N ARG A 203 -18.75 -7.03 6.71
CA ARG A 203 -18.53 -8.33 7.38
C ARG A 203 -17.55 -8.20 8.55
N TRP A 204 -17.90 -7.35 9.52
CA TRP A 204 -17.00 -6.95 10.61
C TRP A 204 -16.51 -8.10 11.47
N GLU A 205 -17.38 -9.07 11.78
CA GLU A 205 -17.03 -10.24 12.60
C GLU A 205 -15.94 -11.10 11.94
N GLU A 206 -16.06 -11.35 10.63
CA GLU A 206 -15.06 -12.10 9.86
C GLU A 206 -13.75 -11.33 9.73
N ALA A 207 -13.81 -10.01 9.60
CA ALA A 207 -12.62 -9.15 9.55
C ALA A 207 -11.86 -9.16 10.90
N ILE A 208 -12.59 -9.07 12.03
CA ILE A 208 -11.99 -9.12 13.37
C ILE A 208 -11.32 -10.48 13.61
N ARG A 209 -11.97 -11.60 13.23
CA ARG A 209 -11.38 -12.94 13.37
C ARG A 209 -10.10 -13.11 12.56
N LEU A 210 -10.09 -12.61 11.32
CA LEU A 210 -8.90 -12.64 10.47
C LEU A 210 -7.76 -11.84 11.10
N LEU A 211 -8.04 -10.64 11.58
CA LEU A 211 -7.05 -9.78 12.23
C LEU A 211 -6.48 -10.41 13.51
N ASP A 212 -7.32 -11.08 14.31
CA ASP A 212 -6.88 -11.80 15.50
C ASP A 212 -5.96 -12.99 15.14
N GLN A 213 -6.26 -13.73 14.08
CA GLN A 213 -5.37 -14.79 13.58
C GLN A 213 -4.00 -14.23 13.14
N GLN A 214 -3.99 -13.11 12.41
CA GLN A 214 -2.74 -12.46 11.99
C GLN A 214 -1.92 -11.93 13.16
N LYS A 215 -2.60 -11.40 14.19
CA LYS A 215 -1.95 -10.95 15.42
C LYS A 215 -1.28 -12.10 16.16
N VAL A 216 -1.92 -13.27 16.22
CA VAL A 216 -1.34 -14.49 16.83
C VAL A 216 -0.16 -15.00 16.01
N ALA A 217 -0.25 -14.94 14.68
CA ALA A 217 0.83 -15.32 13.76
C ALA A 217 1.99 -14.30 13.70
N ASN A 218 1.91 -13.18 14.43
CA ASN A 218 2.89 -12.08 14.42
C ASN A 218 3.18 -11.50 13.01
N VAL A 219 2.20 -11.54 12.11
CA VAL A 219 2.32 -10.97 10.75
C VAL A 219 2.25 -9.44 10.80
N ILE A 220 1.47 -8.91 11.75
CA ILE A 220 1.25 -7.48 11.96
C ILE A 220 1.75 -7.10 13.36
N GLU A 221 2.33 -5.91 13.50
CA GLU A 221 2.69 -5.36 14.79
C GLU A 221 1.47 -5.29 15.72
N ARG A 222 1.62 -5.73 16.98
CA ARG A 222 0.53 -5.74 17.97
C ARG A 222 -0.21 -4.41 18.08
N LYS A 223 0.52 -3.29 18.12
CA LYS A 223 -0.08 -1.94 18.19
C LYS A 223 -0.93 -1.62 16.97
N ARG A 224 -0.44 -1.93 15.78
CA ARG A 224 -1.20 -1.71 14.53
C ARG A 224 -2.43 -2.61 14.48
N ALA A 225 -2.31 -3.87 14.88
CA ALA A 225 -3.44 -4.78 14.96
C ALA A 225 -4.49 -4.31 15.98
N ASP A 226 -4.08 -3.82 17.15
CA ASP A 226 -5.00 -3.27 18.16
C ASP A 226 -5.74 -2.03 17.65
N ARG A 227 -5.05 -1.14 16.91
CA ARG A 227 -5.66 0.03 16.27
C ARG A 227 -6.68 -0.38 15.20
N LEU A 228 -6.32 -1.28 14.29
CA LEU A 228 -7.24 -1.79 13.25
C LEU A 228 -8.45 -2.49 13.88
N LYS A 229 -8.24 -3.26 14.94
CA LYS A 229 -9.33 -3.91 15.68
C LYS A 229 -10.26 -2.89 16.31
N ALA A 230 -9.74 -1.80 16.87
CA ALA A 230 -10.55 -0.71 17.40
C ALA A 230 -11.42 -0.06 16.32
N VAL A 231 -10.88 0.15 15.11
CA VAL A 231 -11.62 0.68 13.96
C VAL A 231 -12.74 -0.26 13.53
N LEU A 232 -12.45 -1.56 13.39
CA LEU A 232 -13.46 -2.57 13.03
C LEU A 232 -14.58 -2.69 14.08
N LEU A 233 -14.23 -2.65 15.36
CA LEU A 233 -15.21 -2.64 16.45
C LEU A 233 -16.06 -1.36 16.41
N THR A 234 -15.47 -0.22 16.10
CA THR A 234 -16.20 1.06 15.98
C THR A 234 -17.14 1.06 14.78
N ALA A 235 -16.72 0.50 13.65
CA ALA A 235 -17.56 0.31 12.48
C ALA A 235 -18.79 -0.55 12.81
N ARG A 236 -18.55 -1.72 13.42
CA ARG A 236 -19.61 -2.63 13.88
C ARG A 236 -20.55 -1.98 14.89
N ALA A 237 -20.01 -1.21 15.82
CA ALA A 237 -20.80 -0.47 16.81
C ALA A 237 -21.69 0.59 16.16
N THR A 238 -21.19 1.25 15.10
CA THR A 238 -21.95 2.26 14.35
C THR A 238 -23.19 1.66 13.70
N GLU A 239 -23.04 0.50 13.05
CA GLU A 239 -24.18 -0.20 12.43
C GLU A 239 -25.17 -0.77 13.46
N ARG A 240 -24.65 -1.27 14.58
CA ARG A 240 -25.48 -1.82 15.66
C ARG A 240 -26.24 -0.76 16.44
N LEU A 241 -25.80 0.49 16.44
CA LEU A 241 -26.34 1.54 17.31
C LEU A 241 -27.86 1.71 17.19
N GLU A 242 -28.41 1.54 15.99
CA GLU A 242 -29.85 1.69 15.76
C GLU A 242 -30.67 0.50 16.28
N GLY A 243 -30.20 -0.73 16.07
CA GLY A 243 -30.94 -1.95 16.42
C GLY A 243 -30.62 -2.53 17.80
N ASP A 244 -29.34 -2.50 18.20
CA ASP A 244 -28.83 -3.03 19.47
C ASP A 244 -27.85 -2.03 20.13
N PRO A 245 -28.38 -1.05 20.89
CA PRO A 245 -27.55 -0.09 21.63
C PRO A 245 -26.61 -0.74 22.66
N LYS A 246 -26.99 -1.89 23.23
CA LYS A 246 -26.17 -2.58 24.24
C LYS A 246 -24.94 -3.21 23.58
N GLY A 247 -25.12 -3.93 22.47
CA GLY A 247 -24.02 -4.46 21.68
C GLY A 247 -23.11 -3.37 21.13
N ALA A 248 -23.68 -2.26 20.63
CA ALA A 248 -22.92 -1.10 20.16
C ALA A 248 -22.05 -0.49 21.28
N LYS A 249 -22.59 -0.35 22.49
CA LYS A 249 -21.85 0.12 23.67
C LYS A 249 -20.69 -0.80 24.01
N ASP A 250 -20.89 -2.12 24.02
CA ASP A 250 -19.85 -3.07 24.40
C ASP A 250 -18.70 -3.07 23.38
N ASP A 251 -19.03 -3.02 22.08
CA ASP A 251 -18.07 -2.90 20.99
C ASP A 251 -17.28 -1.58 21.04
N ALA A 252 -17.97 -0.46 21.25
CA ALA A 252 -17.34 0.85 21.35
C ALA A 252 -16.42 0.98 22.58
N ASN A 253 -16.82 0.41 23.72
CA ASN A 253 -15.98 0.36 24.91
C ASN A 253 -14.77 -0.57 24.72
N ALA A 254 -14.92 -1.68 24.00
CA ALA A 254 -13.80 -2.53 23.63
C ALA A 254 -12.81 -1.81 22.70
N ALA A 255 -13.32 -1.02 21.75
CA ALA A 255 -12.50 -0.18 20.88
C ALA A 255 -11.72 0.87 21.68
N LEU A 256 -12.36 1.59 22.61
CA LEU A 256 -11.70 2.59 23.46
C LEU A 256 -10.62 2.00 24.39
N LYS A 257 -10.74 0.74 24.80
CA LYS A 257 -9.68 0.05 25.56
C LYS A 257 -8.43 -0.18 24.71
N LEU A 258 -8.60 -0.42 23.41
CA LEU A 258 -7.51 -0.66 22.46
C LEU A 258 -6.92 0.66 21.93
N ALA A 259 -7.76 1.64 21.60
CA ALA A 259 -7.39 2.94 21.06
C ALA A 259 -8.17 4.06 21.78
N LYS A 260 -7.57 4.66 22.81
CA LYS A 260 -8.19 5.72 23.63
C LYS A 260 -8.35 7.05 22.90
N ASP A 261 -7.54 7.25 21.87
CA ASP A 261 -7.48 8.42 21.00
C ASP A 261 -8.52 8.37 19.87
N LEU A 262 -9.19 7.23 19.66
CA LEU A 262 -10.17 7.07 18.59
C LEU A 262 -11.50 7.78 18.96
N VAL A 263 -11.59 9.06 18.61
CA VAL A 263 -12.77 9.92 18.86
C VAL A 263 -14.10 9.28 18.40
N PRO A 264 -14.21 8.70 17.18
CA PRO A 264 -15.45 8.08 16.72
C PRO A 264 -15.97 6.97 17.65
N ALA A 265 -15.06 6.18 18.24
CA ALA A 265 -15.45 5.12 19.17
C ALA A 265 -16.16 5.67 20.40
N GLY A 266 -15.64 6.76 20.99
CA GLY A 266 -16.27 7.35 22.17
C GLY A 266 -17.54 8.14 21.84
N ILE A 267 -17.66 8.70 20.63
CA ILE A 267 -18.92 9.29 20.15
C ILE A 267 -20.01 8.21 20.10
N ILE A 268 -19.73 7.05 19.50
CA ILE A 268 -20.68 5.93 19.43
C ILE A 268 -21.01 5.38 20.83
N ALA A 269 -20.01 5.20 21.69
CA ALA A 269 -20.23 4.79 23.08
C ALA A 269 -21.14 5.77 23.84
N ALA A 270 -20.90 7.08 23.70
CA ALA A 270 -21.72 8.11 24.31
C ALA A 270 -23.15 8.08 23.76
N LYS A 271 -23.35 8.03 22.43
CA LYS A 271 -24.68 7.88 21.82
C LYS A 271 -25.42 6.65 22.34
N ALA A 272 -24.73 5.52 22.48
CA ALA A 272 -25.32 4.30 23.04
C ALA A 272 -25.74 4.48 24.51
N TYR A 273 -24.91 5.14 25.34
CA TYR A 273 -25.29 5.48 26.72
C TYR A 273 -26.47 6.45 26.79
N LEU A 274 -26.58 7.40 25.87
CA LEU A 274 -27.72 8.33 25.80
C LEU A 274 -29.02 7.60 25.45
N ARG A 275 -28.97 6.57 24.58
CA ARG A 275 -30.14 5.71 24.30
C ARG A 275 -30.55 4.84 25.49
N GLU A 276 -29.62 4.55 26.40
CA GLU A 276 -29.90 3.86 27.67
C GLU A 276 -30.24 4.84 28.82
N ASP A 277 -30.51 6.12 28.52
CA ASP A 277 -30.76 7.20 29.49
C ASP A 277 -29.63 7.40 30.54
N ASN A 278 -28.42 6.94 30.23
CA ASN A 278 -27.27 7.02 31.13
C ASN A 278 -26.39 8.24 30.86
N LEU A 279 -26.94 9.42 31.18
CA LEU A 279 -26.27 10.72 30.95
C LEU A 279 -24.90 10.82 31.63
N ARG A 280 -24.78 10.29 32.86
CA ARG A 280 -23.54 10.38 33.64
C ARG A 280 -22.40 9.63 32.97
N LYS A 281 -22.66 8.42 32.45
CA LYS A 281 -21.62 7.64 31.75
C LYS A 281 -21.29 8.26 30.38
N ALA A 282 -22.30 8.73 29.64
CA ALA A 282 -22.07 9.44 28.39
C ALA A 282 -21.16 10.68 28.59
N ALA A 283 -21.47 11.51 29.58
CA ALA A 283 -20.67 12.68 29.94
C ALA A 283 -19.23 12.29 30.31
N ASN A 284 -19.03 11.25 31.12
CA ASN A 284 -17.69 10.80 31.50
C ASN A 284 -16.85 10.34 30.30
N VAL A 285 -17.45 9.65 29.33
CA VAL A 285 -16.75 9.22 28.10
C VAL A 285 -16.34 10.43 27.26
N LEU A 286 -17.26 11.38 27.05
CA LEU A 286 -17.01 12.59 26.25
C LEU A 286 -15.98 13.51 26.93
N GLU A 287 -16.06 13.71 28.24
CA GLU A 287 -15.06 14.47 29.01
C GLU A 287 -13.69 13.79 28.99
N GLY A 288 -13.65 12.44 28.95
CA GLY A 288 -12.42 11.67 28.77
C GLY A 288 -11.77 11.95 27.42
N LEU A 289 -12.54 11.86 26.33
CA LEU A 289 -12.08 12.20 24.98
C LEU A 289 -11.61 13.65 24.89
N TRP A 290 -12.39 14.59 25.44
CA TRP A 290 -12.08 16.02 25.43
C TRP A 290 -10.73 16.34 26.09
N LYS A 291 -10.38 15.62 27.17
CA LYS A 291 -9.08 15.77 27.84
C LYS A 291 -7.91 15.29 26.96
N HIS A 292 -8.13 14.29 26.12
CA HIS A 292 -7.14 13.79 25.17
C HIS A 292 -7.02 14.71 23.96
N GLN A 293 -8.11 14.85 23.19
CA GLN A 293 -8.17 15.67 21.99
C GLN A 293 -9.58 16.29 21.88
N PRO A 294 -9.73 17.60 22.12
CA PRO A 294 -10.97 18.32 21.81
C PRO A 294 -11.35 18.15 20.35
N HIS A 295 -12.62 17.83 20.09
CA HIS A 295 -13.15 17.59 18.75
C HIS A 295 -14.57 18.15 18.65
N PRO A 296 -14.96 18.82 17.56
CA PRO A 296 -16.25 19.50 17.44
C PRO A 296 -17.43 18.56 17.70
N ASP A 297 -17.45 17.38 17.09
CA ASP A 297 -18.51 16.38 17.31
C ASP A 297 -18.68 15.95 18.79
N VAL A 298 -17.58 15.87 19.56
CA VAL A 298 -17.62 15.55 20.98
C VAL A 298 -18.30 16.68 21.75
N GLY A 299 -17.94 17.93 21.43
CA GLY A 299 -18.53 19.12 22.03
C GLY A 299 -20.02 19.21 21.70
N MET A 300 -20.38 19.09 20.43
CA MET A 300 -21.78 19.15 19.97
C MET A 300 -22.64 18.05 20.59
N LEU A 301 -22.13 16.83 20.68
CA LEU A 301 -22.82 15.73 21.34
C LEU A 301 -22.98 15.95 22.85
N TYR A 302 -21.97 16.53 23.51
CA TYR A 302 -22.02 16.83 24.94
C TYR A 302 -23.04 17.94 25.25
N LEU A 303 -23.10 18.98 24.42
CA LEU A 303 -24.08 20.07 24.55
C LEU A 303 -25.51 19.57 24.36
N ARG A 304 -25.73 18.70 23.36
CA ARG A 304 -27.05 18.15 23.01
C ARG A 304 -27.36 16.81 23.70
N ALA A 305 -26.56 16.41 24.68
CA ALA A 305 -26.64 15.08 25.30
C ALA A 305 -28.02 14.76 25.89
N ARG A 306 -28.70 15.75 26.47
CA ARG A 306 -30.02 15.58 27.04
C ARG A 306 -31.08 16.32 26.19
N PRO A 307 -32.07 15.59 25.63
CA PRO A 307 -33.19 16.22 24.96
C PRO A 307 -33.98 17.12 25.92
N GLY A 308 -34.34 18.33 25.48
CA GLY A 308 -35.16 19.26 26.25
C GLY A 308 -34.41 20.28 27.11
N ASP A 309 -33.08 20.33 27.04
CA ASP A 309 -32.30 21.35 27.76
C ASP A 309 -32.51 22.76 27.23
N SER A 310 -32.57 23.72 28.16
CA SER A 310 -32.59 25.14 27.82
C SER A 310 -31.24 25.60 27.25
N ALA A 311 -31.22 26.73 26.55
CA ALA A 311 -29.96 27.33 26.09
C ALA A 311 -28.99 27.65 27.24
N ALA A 312 -29.52 28.00 28.43
CA ALA A 312 -28.73 28.23 29.62
C ALA A 312 -28.05 26.95 30.14
N ASP A 313 -28.75 25.81 30.10
CA ASP A 313 -28.17 24.52 30.50
C ASP A 313 -27.08 24.04 29.53
N ARG A 314 -27.25 24.33 28.23
CA ARG A 314 -26.23 24.07 27.21
C ARG A 314 -24.99 24.94 27.43
N MET A 315 -25.17 26.20 27.78
CA MET A 315 -24.07 27.11 28.13
C MET A 315 -23.28 26.62 29.35
N LEU A 316 -23.95 26.15 30.41
CA LEU A 316 -23.27 25.62 31.60
C LEU A 316 -22.38 24.40 31.27
N ARG A 317 -22.82 23.57 30.32
CA ARG A 317 -22.02 22.45 29.80
C ARG A 317 -20.85 22.91 28.95
N ALA A 318 -21.05 23.89 28.09
CA ALA A 318 -19.97 24.49 27.32
C ALA A 318 -18.89 25.09 28.24
N GLU A 319 -19.30 25.80 29.30
CA GLU A 319 -18.40 26.33 30.34
C GLU A 319 -17.60 25.22 31.03
N ARG A 320 -18.23 24.06 31.27
CA ARG A 320 -17.55 22.88 31.82
C ARG A 320 -16.50 22.33 30.87
N LEU A 321 -16.78 22.23 29.56
CA LEU A 321 -15.79 21.81 28.56
C LEU A 321 -14.64 22.81 28.42
N GLU A 322 -14.94 24.11 28.47
CA GLU A 322 -13.92 25.16 28.48
C GLU A 322 -13.02 25.06 29.71
N LYS A 323 -13.57 24.82 30.90
CA LYS A 323 -12.79 24.59 32.13
C LYS A 323 -11.84 23.39 32.04
N LEU A 324 -12.21 22.33 31.30
CA LEU A 324 -11.36 21.15 31.13
C LEU A 324 -10.15 21.42 30.23
N LYS A 325 -10.31 22.26 29.21
CA LYS A 325 -9.25 22.65 28.27
C LYS A 325 -9.40 24.14 27.96
N PRO A 326 -8.92 25.02 28.87
CA PRO A 326 -8.93 26.45 28.62
C PRO A 326 -7.96 26.77 27.48
N ASN A 327 -8.24 27.86 26.74
CA ASN A 327 -7.39 28.32 25.64
C ASN A 327 -7.17 27.27 24.54
N ASN A 328 -8.24 26.60 24.12
CA ASN A 328 -8.27 25.73 22.95
C ASN A 328 -9.32 26.27 21.96
N PRO A 329 -9.03 26.33 20.65
CA PRO A 329 -9.97 26.89 19.66
C PRO A 329 -11.31 26.15 19.62
N GLU A 330 -11.34 24.82 19.82
CA GLU A 330 -12.59 24.05 19.88
C GLU A 330 -13.41 24.37 21.13
N SER A 331 -12.76 24.51 22.29
CA SER A 331 -13.44 24.91 23.53
C SER A 331 -14.07 26.30 23.40
N LEU A 332 -13.33 27.25 22.84
CA LEU A 332 -13.81 28.62 22.62
C LEU A 332 -14.97 28.67 21.63
N LEU A 333 -14.90 27.88 20.55
CA LEU A 333 -15.99 27.78 19.58
C LEU A 333 -17.26 27.17 20.16
N ILE A 334 -17.14 26.06 20.90
CA ILE A 334 -18.30 25.44 21.56
C ILE A 334 -18.93 26.40 22.57
N MET A 335 -18.13 27.19 23.29
CA MET A 335 -18.63 28.23 24.18
C MET A 335 -19.30 29.38 23.41
N ALA A 336 -18.73 29.82 22.30
CA ALA A 336 -19.29 30.87 21.45
C ALA A 336 -20.65 30.44 20.87
N GLN A 337 -20.77 29.21 20.37
CA GLN A 337 -22.04 28.66 19.88
C GLN A 337 -23.08 28.57 20.99
N ALA A 338 -22.71 28.10 22.19
CA ALA A 338 -23.64 28.02 23.30
C ALA A 338 -24.07 29.41 23.83
N ALA A 339 -23.19 30.41 23.75
CA ALA A 339 -23.50 31.79 24.09
C ALA A 339 -24.46 32.41 23.05
N LEU A 340 -24.26 32.13 21.76
CA LEU A 340 -25.17 32.53 20.68
C LEU A 340 -26.57 31.92 20.87
N ASP A 341 -26.64 30.61 21.18
CA ASP A 341 -27.90 29.91 21.51
C ASP A 341 -28.65 30.57 22.67
N LYS A 342 -27.93 31.14 23.65
CA LYS A 342 -28.48 31.86 24.80
C LYS A 342 -28.76 33.35 24.52
N GLN A 343 -28.42 33.84 23.32
CA GLN A 343 -28.49 35.26 22.94
C GLN A 343 -27.57 36.17 23.78
N ASP A 344 -26.47 35.63 24.32
CA ASP A 344 -25.40 36.41 24.93
C ASP A 344 -24.37 36.79 23.85
N PHE A 345 -24.75 37.75 23.00
CA PHE A 345 -23.98 38.11 21.81
C PHE A 345 -22.61 38.70 22.14
N LYS A 346 -22.48 39.42 23.26
CA LYS A 346 -21.21 39.98 23.71
C LYS A 346 -20.19 38.87 23.99
N LEU A 347 -20.59 37.89 24.79
CA LEU A 347 -19.73 36.76 25.12
C LEU A 347 -19.47 35.88 23.91
N ALA A 348 -20.49 35.63 23.08
CA ALA A 348 -20.34 34.85 21.84
C ALA A 348 -19.27 35.46 20.93
N ARG A 349 -19.34 36.78 20.69
CA ARG A 349 -18.36 37.52 19.88
C ARG A 349 -16.97 37.47 20.49
N GLU A 350 -16.84 37.70 21.79
CA GLU A 350 -15.54 37.68 22.48
C GLU A 350 -14.84 36.32 22.33
N LYS A 351 -15.58 35.22 22.54
CA LYS A 351 -15.07 33.85 22.43
C LYS A 351 -14.77 33.47 20.99
N ALA A 352 -15.64 33.82 20.04
CA ALA A 352 -15.42 33.56 18.61
C ALA A 352 -14.18 34.32 18.08
N GLN A 353 -14.00 35.59 18.46
CA GLN A 353 -12.81 36.35 18.08
C GLN A 353 -11.53 35.82 18.76
N ALA A 354 -11.63 35.33 20.01
CA ALA A 354 -10.50 34.66 20.65
C ALA A 354 -10.11 33.37 19.92
N ALA A 355 -11.09 32.57 19.51
CA ALA A 355 -10.85 31.40 18.67
C ALA A 355 -10.23 31.79 17.32
N LEU A 356 -10.72 32.87 16.70
CA LEU A 356 -10.22 33.37 15.42
C LEU A 356 -8.74 33.75 15.48
N ARG A 357 -8.31 34.42 16.56
CA ARG A 357 -6.90 34.79 16.76
C ARG A 357 -5.98 33.58 16.93
N MET A 358 -6.51 32.47 17.45
CA MET A 358 -5.75 31.23 17.65
C MET A 358 -5.68 30.39 16.38
N ASP A 359 -6.82 30.21 15.71
CA ASP A 359 -6.92 29.36 14.54
C ASP A 359 -7.94 29.88 13.51
N PRO A 360 -7.53 30.79 12.62
CA PRO A 360 -8.43 31.36 11.61
C PRO A 360 -8.93 30.30 10.63
N ARG A 361 -10.26 30.12 10.55
CA ARG A 361 -10.92 29.17 9.65
C ARG A 361 -12.33 29.61 9.28
N GLU A 362 -12.82 29.10 8.17
CA GLU A 362 -14.13 29.42 7.59
C GLU A 362 -15.26 29.39 8.61
N GLY A 363 -15.38 28.32 9.40
CA GLY A 363 -16.48 28.15 10.36
C GLY A 363 -16.52 29.23 11.46
N ILE A 364 -15.36 29.80 11.83
CA ILE A 364 -15.32 30.89 12.83
C ILE A 364 -15.87 32.19 12.23
N TYR A 365 -15.53 32.49 10.97
CA TYR A 365 -16.06 33.67 10.29
C TYR A 365 -17.57 33.56 10.03
N LEU A 366 -18.05 32.36 9.68
CA LEU A 366 -19.48 32.09 9.56
C LEU A 366 -20.20 32.28 10.90
N LEU A 367 -19.63 31.76 12.00
CA LEU A 367 -20.19 31.98 13.34
C LEU A 367 -20.23 33.47 13.72
N LEU A 368 -19.22 34.26 13.36
CA LEU A 368 -19.23 35.71 13.57
C LEU A 368 -20.33 36.39 12.74
N ALA A 369 -20.55 35.95 11.49
CA ALA A 369 -21.66 36.44 10.68
C ALA A 369 -23.02 36.12 11.32
N ASP A 370 -23.21 34.89 11.83
CA ASP A 370 -24.44 34.48 12.52
C ASP A 370 -24.69 35.30 13.79
N ILE A 371 -23.65 35.66 14.55
CA ILE A 371 -23.75 36.56 15.70
C ILE A 371 -24.20 37.95 15.27
N GLU A 372 -23.63 38.51 14.19
CA GLU A 372 -24.02 39.85 13.72
C GLU A 372 -25.44 39.89 13.14
N ASP A 373 -25.87 38.82 12.47
CA ASP A 373 -27.24 38.66 11.97
C ASP A 373 -28.24 38.60 13.13
N ALA A 374 -27.94 37.81 14.17
CA ALA A 374 -28.82 37.65 15.32
C ALA A 374 -28.88 38.88 16.26
N GLU A 375 -27.80 39.66 16.39
CA GLU A 375 -27.78 40.85 17.26
C GLU A 375 -28.26 42.11 16.54
N THR A 376 -27.70 42.41 15.36
CA THR A 376 -27.83 43.73 14.71
C THR A 376 -28.59 43.66 13.38
N GLY A 377 -28.49 42.54 12.65
CA GLY A 377 -29.06 42.40 11.30
C GLY A 377 -28.37 43.27 10.24
N ASP A 378 -27.18 43.82 10.55
CA ASP A 378 -26.44 44.71 9.66
C ASP A 378 -25.80 43.94 8.50
N GLN A 379 -26.41 44.07 7.33
CA GLN A 379 -25.98 43.43 6.09
C GLN A 379 -24.54 43.79 5.70
N GLY A 380 -24.02 44.96 6.08
CA GLY A 380 -22.64 45.35 5.81
C GLY A 380 -21.63 44.48 6.56
N ARG A 381 -21.86 44.27 7.86
CA ARG A 381 -20.98 43.47 8.74
C ARG A 381 -21.08 41.98 8.43
N ILE A 382 -22.29 41.48 8.16
CA ILE A 382 -22.51 40.09 7.72
C ILE A 382 -21.76 39.83 6.41
N ARG A 383 -21.89 40.70 5.40
CA ARG A 383 -21.16 40.56 4.13
C ARG A 383 -19.66 40.63 4.30
N HIS A 384 -19.16 41.48 5.20
CA HIS A 384 -17.72 41.52 5.52
C HIS A 384 -17.25 40.16 6.04
N TRP A 385 -17.91 39.59 7.03
CA TRP A 385 -17.52 38.29 7.57
C TRP A 385 -17.68 37.15 6.59
N MET A 386 -18.76 37.13 5.79
CA MET A 386 -18.92 36.15 4.72
C MET A 386 -17.82 36.27 3.66
N ALA A 387 -17.40 37.48 3.29
CA ALA A 387 -16.32 37.69 2.34
C ALA A 387 -14.97 37.19 2.89
N GLN A 388 -14.73 37.32 4.20
CA GLN A 388 -13.57 36.74 4.85
C GLN A 388 -13.65 35.21 4.92
N ALA A 389 -14.83 34.65 5.21
CA ALA A 389 -15.04 33.19 5.26
C ALA A 389 -14.66 32.51 3.94
N VAL A 390 -14.99 33.11 2.80
CA VAL A 390 -14.64 32.59 1.46
C VAL A 390 -13.13 32.55 1.22
N ARG A 391 -12.36 33.44 1.84
CA ARG A 391 -10.89 33.53 1.70
C ARG A 391 -10.16 32.73 2.78
N ALA A 392 -10.85 32.36 3.85
CA ALA A 392 -10.28 31.70 5.00
C ALA A 392 -9.89 30.24 4.70
N PRO A 393 -8.92 29.68 5.45
CA PRO A 393 -8.68 28.24 5.44
C PRO A 393 -9.95 27.47 5.79
N ARG A 394 -10.18 26.34 5.10
CA ARG A 394 -11.30 25.45 5.39
C ARG A 394 -11.20 24.85 6.80
N ASP A 395 -12.36 24.50 7.34
CA ASP A 395 -12.45 23.76 8.60
C ASP A 395 -11.80 22.38 8.48
N GLN A 396 -11.42 21.82 9.63
CA GLN A 396 -10.92 20.45 9.69
C GLN A 396 -12.08 19.50 9.39
N ALA A 397 -11.78 18.44 8.63
CA ALA A 397 -12.74 17.42 8.25
C ALA A 397 -12.06 16.05 8.26
N TRP A 398 -12.84 14.97 8.10
CA TRP A 398 -12.29 13.64 7.91
C TRP A 398 -11.80 13.51 6.46
N VAL A 399 -10.49 13.36 6.29
CA VAL A 399 -9.86 13.26 4.96
C VAL A 399 -9.16 11.92 4.80
N ALA A 400 -9.45 11.22 3.70
CA ALA A 400 -8.78 9.99 3.29
C ALA A 400 -8.58 9.96 1.77
N ASP A 401 -7.35 9.74 1.30
CA ASP A 401 -7.05 9.47 -0.11
C ASP A 401 -7.67 10.48 -1.12
N GLY A 402 -7.75 11.76 -0.74
CA GLY A 402 -8.36 12.83 -1.55
C GLY A 402 -9.88 12.96 -1.43
N PHE A 403 -10.54 12.09 -0.67
CA PHE A 403 -11.94 12.18 -0.30
C PHE A 403 -12.10 12.92 1.03
N VAL A 404 -13.03 13.88 1.06
CA VAL A 404 -13.39 14.66 2.26
C VAL A 404 -14.78 14.23 2.72
N SER A 405 -14.92 13.95 4.00
CA SER A 405 -16.18 13.57 4.64
C SER A 405 -16.41 14.39 5.90
N ASP A 406 -17.67 14.77 6.13
CA ASP A 406 -18.09 15.44 7.36
C ASP A 406 -18.16 14.47 8.54
N HIS A 407 -18.42 13.18 8.26
CA HIS A 407 -18.50 12.13 9.26
C HIS A 407 -17.38 11.11 9.08
N TRP A 408 -16.95 10.52 10.19
CA TRP A 408 -15.93 9.48 10.16
C TRP A 408 -16.46 8.23 9.44
N LEU A 409 -15.62 7.68 8.56
CA LEU A 409 -15.86 6.42 7.89
C LEU A 409 -14.72 5.44 8.24
N PRO A 410 -15.04 4.14 8.47
CA PRO A 410 -14.02 3.14 8.81
C PRO A 410 -13.11 2.77 7.63
N VAL A 411 -13.63 2.90 6.41
CA VAL A 411 -13.00 2.45 5.16
C VAL A 411 -13.01 3.60 4.15
N SER A 412 -11.90 3.79 3.45
CA SER A 412 -11.82 4.74 2.33
C SER A 412 -12.69 4.28 1.15
N PRO A 413 -13.64 5.11 0.65
CA PRO A 413 -14.44 4.77 -0.53
C PRO A 413 -13.61 4.62 -1.82
N VAL A 414 -12.41 5.23 -1.86
CA VAL A 414 -11.54 5.25 -3.04
C VAL A 414 -10.62 4.04 -3.07
N THR A 415 -9.93 3.77 -1.96
CA THR A 415 -8.90 2.72 -1.92
C THR A 415 -9.39 1.42 -1.29
N GLY A 416 -10.42 1.47 -0.44
CA GLY A 416 -10.82 0.34 0.40
C GLY A 416 -9.98 0.14 1.65
N ARG A 417 -8.98 1.00 1.88
CA ARG A 417 -8.08 0.91 3.02
C ARG A 417 -8.80 1.23 4.33
N LEU A 418 -8.55 0.41 5.35
CA LEU A 418 -9.00 0.61 6.72
C LEU A 418 -8.16 1.67 7.47
N ASP A 419 -8.81 2.39 8.39
CA ASP A 419 -8.14 3.42 9.24
C ASP A 419 -7.40 4.47 8.39
N ALA A 420 -7.98 4.82 7.24
CA ALA A 420 -7.40 5.79 6.30
C ALA A 420 -7.82 7.24 6.58
N PHE A 421 -8.94 7.42 7.29
CA PHE A 421 -9.49 8.74 7.61
C PHE A 421 -8.74 9.39 8.76
N GLU A 422 -8.19 10.56 8.48
CA GLU A 422 -7.52 11.42 9.45
C GLU A 422 -8.29 12.73 9.60
N TRP A 423 -8.36 13.25 10.82
CA TRP A 423 -8.95 14.56 11.10
C TRP A 423 -7.93 15.65 10.82
N LYS A 424 -8.06 16.34 9.67
CA LYS A 424 -7.13 17.38 9.23
C LYS A 424 -7.80 18.36 8.28
N ARG A 425 -7.10 19.46 7.95
CA ARG A 425 -7.56 20.39 6.92
C ARG A 425 -7.43 19.75 5.53
N PRO A 426 -8.49 19.75 4.71
CA PRO A 426 -8.40 19.32 3.32
C PRO A 426 -7.38 20.16 2.54
N PHE A 427 -6.53 19.50 1.74
CA PHE A 427 -5.58 20.16 0.85
C PHE A 427 -6.19 20.34 -0.55
N GLY A 428 -6.00 21.50 -1.19
CA GLY A 428 -6.20 21.66 -2.64
C GLY A 428 -7.49 22.34 -3.15
N GLN A 429 -8.22 23.09 -2.33
CA GLN A 429 -9.31 23.96 -2.83
C GLN A 429 -9.05 25.42 -2.44
N LEU A 430 -8.70 26.23 -3.46
CA LEU A 430 -8.56 27.69 -3.42
C LEU A 430 -8.13 28.23 -2.05
N GLU A 431 -6.88 27.96 -1.69
CA GLU A 431 -6.24 28.79 -0.68
C GLU A 431 -6.24 30.21 -1.24
N GLY A 432 -6.99 31.12 -0.61
CA GLY A 432 -6.76 32.55 -0.81
C GLY A 432 -5.30 32.87 -0.49
N PRO A 433 -4.75 34.01 -0.94
CA PRO A 433 -3.39 34.41 -0.60
C PRO A 433 -3.20 34.22 0.91
N VAL A 434 -2.24 33.36 1.28
CA VAL A 434 -1.92 33.06 2.68
C VAL A 434 -1.26 34.30 3.27
N GLU A 435 -2.07 35.32 3.58
CA GLU A 435 -1.65 36.36 4.50
C GLU A 435 -1.54 35.70 5.87
N GLU A 436 -0.39 35.88 6.53
CA GLU A 436 -0.07 35.29 7.83
C GLU A 436 -1.27 35.38 8.78
N GLY A 437 -1.81 34.22 9.19
CA GLY A 437 -3.17 34.10 9.73
C GLY A 437 -3.49 34.96 10.95
N THR A 438 -2.48 35.38 11.73
CA THR A 438 -2.68 36.31 12.86
C THR A 438 -2.92 37.74 12.39
N VAL A 439 -2.17 38.19 11.38
CA VAL A 439 -2.29 39.54 10.81
C VAL A 439 -3.60 39.67 10.03
N ALA A 440 -4.00 38.62 9.30
CA ALA A 440 -5.28 38.58 8.60
C ALA A 440 -6.49 38.64 9.55
N ALA A 441 -6.45 37.92 10.68
CA ALA A 441 -7.53 37.96 11.67
C ALA A 441 -7.66 39.33 12.35
N GLU A 442 -6.54 39.95 12.75
CA GLU A 442 -6.55 41.27 13.39
C GLU A 442 -6.99 42.38 12.44
N THR A 443 -6.54 42.35 11.19
CA THR A 443 -6.98 43.31 10.16
C THR A 443 -8.45 43.14 9.82
N ALA A 444 -8.96 41.91 9.75
CA ALA A 444 -10.38 41.65 9.52
C ALA A 444 -11.27 42.17 10.67
N ILE A 445 -10.82 42.05 11.92
CA ILE A 445 -11.51 42.61 13.09
C ILE A 445 -11.42 44.14 13.09
N ALA A 446 -10.27 44.73 12.78
CA ALA A 446 -10.07 46.18 12.76
C ALA A 446 -10.87 46.89 11.65
N ASN A 447 -11.04 46.23 10.49
CA ASN A 447 -11.74 46.76 9.32
C ASN A 447 -13.27 46.51 9.34
N LEU A 448 -13.85 46.25 10.51
CA LEU A 448 -15.30 46.09 10.64
C LEU A 448 -16.04 47.38 10.21
N PRO A 449 -17.04 47.29 9.31
CA PRO A 449 -17.85 48.45 8.99
C PRO A 449 -18.59 48.96 10.24
N PRO A 450 -18.75 50.30 10.39
CA PRO A 450 -19.52 50.86 11.49
C PRO A 450 -20.98 50.38 11.41
N VAL A 451 -21.57 50.07 12.56
CA VAL A 451 -22.98 49.65 12.63
C VAL A 451 -23.86 50.78 12.10
N ILE A 452 -24.48 50.55 10.95
CA ILE A 452 -25.53 51.44 10.47
C ILE A 452 -26.77 51.08 11.29
N ALA A 453 -26.94 51.74 12.44
CA ALA A 453 -28.22 51.71 13.11
C ALA A 453 -29.24 52.20 12.08
N GLN A 454 -30.17 51.33 11.68
CA GLN A 454 -31.39 51.78 11.04
C GLN A 454 -32.12 52.63 12.07
N SER A 455 -31.73 53.89 12.12
CA SER A 455 -32.55 54.94 12.69
C SER A 455 -33.80 54.85 11.86
N SER A 456 -34.88 54.41 12.49
CA SER A 456 -36.23 54.78 12.10
C SER A 456 -36.40 56.29 12.27
N THR A 457 -35.57 57.07 11.60
CA THR A 457 -35.87 58.44 11.25
C THR A 457 -36.57 58.30 9.92
N GLY A 458 -37.90 58.32 9.98
CA GLY A 458 -38.70 58.60 8.81
C GLY A 458 -38.28 59.96 8.28
N GLU A 459 -37.33 59.97 7.36
CA GLU A 459 -37.09 61.11 6.52
C GLU A 459 -38.22 61.10 5.49
N GLN A 460 -39.24 61.90 5.80
CA GLN A 460 -40.32 62.24 4.88
C GLN A 460 -39.70 62.62 3.52
N ALA A 461 -39.97 61.78 2.53
CA ALA A 461 -39.85 62.18 1.14
C ALA A 461 -40.71 63.44 0.94
N PRO A 462 -40.19 64.52 0.34
CA PRO A 462 -41.03 65.66 0.01
C PRO A 462 -42.04 65.22 -1.05
N GLU A 463 -43.30 65.38 -0.68
CA GLU A 463 -44.48 65.30 -1.51
C GLU A 463 -44.34 66.22 -2.74
N PRO A 464 -44.47 65.70 -3.99
CA PRO A 464 -44.56 66.55 -5.16
C PRO A 464 -46.01 67.01 -5.36
N GLU A 465 -46.24 68.32 -5.27
CA GLU A 465 -47.49 68.96 -5.71
C GLU A 465 -47.74 68.79 -7.22
N PRO A 466 -49.01 68.87 -7.66
CA PRO A 466 -49.48 68.25 -8.89
C PRO A 466 -49.34 69.17 -10.10
N SER A 467 -48.88 68.61 -11.22
CA SER A 467 -49.05 69.22 -12.55
C SER A 467 -49.94 68.31 -13.39
N THR A 468 -51.20 68.72 -13.51
CA THR A 468 -52.17 68.22 -14.48
C THR A 468 -51.78 68.71 -15.88
N VAL A 469 -51.48 67.80 -16.82
CA VAL A 469 -51.99 67.93 -18.18
C VAL A 469 -52.33 66.56 -18.75
N SER A 470 -53.57 66.49 -19.19
CA SER A 470 -54.28 65.39 -19.83
C SER A 470 -53.67 64.97 -21.17
N SER A 471 -53.58 63.66 -21.41
CA SER A 471 -54.23 63.08 -22.59
C SER A 471 -54.51 61.59 -22.39
N ALA A 472 -55.79 61.29 -22.44
CA ALA A 472 -56.34 59.96 -22.57
C ALA A 472 -55.83 59.27 -23.86
N ILE A 473 -55.65 57.95 -23.79
CA ILE A 473 -56.36 56.95 -24.62
C ILE A 473 -56.04 55.55 -24.06
N LYS A 474 -57.10 54.77 -23.82
CA LYS A 474 -57.15 53.30 -23.65
C LYS A 474 -58.16 52.80 -24.73
N PRO A 475 -58.30 51.49 -25.03
CA PRO A 475 -57.44 50.33 -24.75
C PRO A 475 -57.36 49.24 -25.88
N ALA A 476 -56.54 48.21 -25.61
CA ALA A 476 -56.72 46.76 -25.94
C ALA A 476 -56.11 46.20 -27.24
N PRO A 477 -55.85 44.86 -27.35
CA PRO A 477 -55.33 43.90 -26.36
C PRO A 477 -54.21 42.94 -26.92
N GLN A 478 -53.71 42.10 -26.01
CA GLN A 478 -52.67 41.04 -26.06
C GLN A 478 -52.73 40.01 -27.21
N LYS A 479 -51.57 39.41 -27.57
CA LYS A 479 -51.27 37.93 -27.44
C LYS A 479 -49.84 37.54 -27.95
N PRO A 480 -49.34 36.32 -27.65
CA PRO A 480 -47.97 36.05 -27.20
C PRO A 480 -47.03 35.48 -28.28
N VAL A 481 -45.72 35.52 -28.04
CA VAL A 481 -44.75 34.72 -28.80
C VAL A 481 -44.23 33.60 -27.90
N LYS A 482 -44.46 32.36 -28.34
CA LYS A 482 -43.91 31.13 -27.77
C LYS A 482 -43.09 30.41 -28.85
N LEU A 483 -41.84 30.14 -28.50
CA LEU A 483 -40.91 29.08 -28.93
C LEU A 483 -40.77 28.75 -30.42
N GLU A 484 -39.53 28.86 -30.92
CA GLU A 484 -39.03 27.92 -31.91
C GLU A 484 -37.60 27.48 -31.61
N VAL A 485 -37.44 26.16 -31.66
CA VAL A 485 -36.29 25.33 -31.30
C VAL A 485 -35.31 25.29 -32.47
N ILE A 486 -34.00 25.37 -32.22
CA ILE A 486 -33.00 25.05 -33.24
C ILE A 486 -31.90 24.17 -32.63
N GLN A 487 -31.82 22.95 -33.15
CA GLN A 487 -30.62 22.11 -33.28
C GLN A 487 -30.76 21.36 -34.62
N PRO A 488 -29.72 20.69 -35.14
CA PRO A 488 -28.43 21.24 -35.57
C PRO A 488 -28.14 20.82 -37.03
N SER A 489 -27.27 21.53 -37.77
CA SER A 489 -26.86 21.09 -39.11
C SER A 489 -25.36 20.83 -39.19
N ALA A 490 -25.05 19.64 -39.69
CA ALA A 490 -23.73 19.08 -39.88
C ALA A 490 -23.04 19.63 -41.13
N ALA A 491 -21.72 19.83 -41.05
CA ALA A 491 -20.82 19.73 -42.20
C ALA A 491 -19.39 19.43 -41.71
N SER A 492 -18.76 18.47 -42.38
CA SER A 492 -17.36 18.03 -42.21
C SER A 492 -16.60 18.33 -43.52
N PRO A 493 -15.29 18.10 -43.65
CA PRO A 493 -14.19 18.96 -43.19
C PRO A 493 -13.29 19.43 -44.36
N ALA A 494 -12.57 20.55 -44.18
CA ALA A 494 -11.53 20.99 -45.12
C ALA A 494 -10.20 21.24 -44.41
N HIS A 495 -9.13 20.80 -45.07
CA HIS A 495 -7.73 20.79 -44.62
C HIS A 495 -7.15 22.16 -44.25
N SER A 496 -6.37 22.21 -43.18
CA SER A 496 -5.28 23.18 -43.01
C SER A 496 -4.15 22.62 -42.15
N LYS A 497 -2.93 22.71 -42.68
CA LYS A 497 -1.64 22.29 -42.10
C LYS A 497 -1.35 22.96 -40.74
N PRO A 498 -0.63 22.31 -39.80
CA PRO A 498 -0.04 23.00 -38.65
C PRO A 498 1.37 23.53 -38.97
N SER A 499 1.59 24.80 -38.65
CA SER A 499 2.88 25.49 -38.62
C SER A 499 3.64 25.17 -37.32
N THR A 500 4.91 24.79 -37.45
CA THR A 500 5.86 24.49 -36.36
C THR A 500 6.49 25.78 -35.81
N PRO A 501 6.66 25.95 -34.48
CA PRO A 501 7.52 26.97 -33.89
C PRO A 501 9.00 26.51 -33.84
N PRO A 502 9.98 27.42 -33.74
CA PRO A 502 11.40 27.10 -33.94
C PRO A 502 12.04 26.45 -32.70
N VAL A 503 12.89 25.46 -32.95
CA VAL A 503 13.68 24.73 -31.96
C VAL A 503 14.99 25.48 -31.70
N GLU A 504 15.25 25.74 -30.42
CA GLU A 504 16.48 26.29 -29.87
C GLU A 504 17.53 25.16 -29.74
N GLU A 505 18.73 25.42 -30.24
CA GLU A 505 19.81 24.46 -30.44
C GLU A 505 20.64 24.31 -29.13
N ILE A 506 20.48 23.18 -28.42
CA ILE A 506 21.34 22.81 -27.29
C ILE A 506 22.26 21.67 -27.72
N LYS A 507 23.57 21.96 -27.76
CA LYS A 507 24.66 21.01 -28.04
C LYS A 507 24.68 19.84 -27.05
N ALA A 508 24.68 18.61 -27.57
CA ALA A 508 25.03 17.40 -26.84
C ALA A 508 26.55 17.14 -26.90
N PRO A 509 27.18 16.62 -25.84
CA PRO A 509 28.56 16.15 -25.89
C PRO A 509 28.66 14.75 -26.52
N ASP A 510 29.69 14.60 -27.34
CA ASP A 510 30.08 13.46 -28.17
C ASP A 510 30.52 12.23 -27.35
N PRO A 511 29.99 11.00 -27.57
CA PRO A 511 30.49 9.79 -26.93
C PRO A 511 31.20 8.90 -27.96
N PHE A 512 32.45 9.22 -28.29
CA PHE A 512 33.27 8.29 -29.07
C PHE A 512 34.76 8.40 -28.70
N ASN A 513 35.21 7.56 -27.76
CA ASN A 513 36.59 7.12 -27.70
C ASN A 513 36.57 5.59 -27.73
N GLY A 514 36.72 5.04 -28.94
CA GLY A 514 36.80 3.61 -29.18
C GLY A 514 38.09 3.01 -28.65
N ARG A 515 38.00 1.77 -28.15
CA ARG A 515 39.08 0.77 -28.21
C ARG A 515 38.46 -0.62 -28.50
N PRO A 516 38.91 -1.35 -29.52
CA PRO A 516 38.47 -2.73 -29.79
C PRO A 516 39.15 -3.77 -28.87
N PRO A 517 38.63 -5.01 -28.85
CA PRO A 517 38.98 -6.04 -27.87
C PRO A 517 40.12 -6.94 -28.36
N ASP A 518 41.27 -6.87 -27.71
CA ASP A 518 42.29 -7.92 -27.52
C ASP A 518 43.67 -7.27 -27.26
N ASP A 519 44.10 -7.19 -26.00
CA ASP A 519 45.53 -7.29 -25.62
C ASP A 519 45.65 -7.55 -24.09
N PRO A 520 46.62 -8.36 -23.62
CA PRO A 520 46.61 -9.00 -22.31
C PRO A 520 47.22 -8.11 -21.21
N GLY A 521 46.72 -8.31 -19.99
CA GLY A 521 47.04 -7.48 -18.83
C GLY A 521 48.51 -7.51 -18.39
N VAL A 522 49.00 -6.32 -18.05
CA VAL A 522 50.20 -6.12 -17.23
C VAL A 522 49.75 -5.65 -15.86
N LYS A 523 50.31 -6.28 -14.82
CA LYS A 523 50.10 -5.94 -13.40
C LYS A 523 50.88 -4.67 -13.06
N ASP A 524 50.21 -3.69 -12.47
CA ASP A 524 50.90 -2.62 -11.75
C ASP A 524 50.78 -2.86 -10.24
N GLU A 525 51.91 -3.27 -9.66
CA GLU A 525 52.23 -3.12 -8.25
C GLU A 525 52.54 -1.63 -8.01
N THR A 526 51.69 -0.95 -7.23
CA THR A 526 52.04 0.17 -6.30
C THR A 526 50.79 0.98 -5.94
N ALA A 527 50.04 0.50 -4.95
CA ALA A 527 49.18 1.35 -4.12
C ALA A 527 48.97 0.71 -2.74
N SER A 528 50.06 0.39 -2.06
CA SER A 528 50.05 0.15 -0.62
C SER A 528 50.10 1.50 0.09
N THR A 529 48.98 1.95 0.67
CA THR A 529 48.86 2.65 1.97
C THR A 529 47.48 3.29 2.14
N SER A 530 46.59 2.67 2.92
CA SER A 530 45.80 3.37 3.98
C SER A 530 44.81 2.44 4.69
N SER A 531 45.08 2.23 5.98
CA SER A 531 44.18 1.96 7.13
C SER A 531 43.03 0.95 7.03
N ALA A 532 43.20 -0.14 7.79
CA ALA A 532 42.13 -1.04 8.22
C ALA A 532 41.19 -0.34 9.22
N THR A 533 39.89 -0.29 8.91
CA THR A 533 38.84 0.02 9.89
C THR A 533 37.84 -1.13 9.95
N ARG A 534 37.75 -1.73 11.14
CA ARG A 534 36.81 -2.77 11.54
C ARG A 534 35.37 -2.28 11.43
N LEU A 535 34.50 -3.07 10.83
CA LEU A 535 33.06 -3.05 11.10
C LEU A 535 32.58 -4.49 11.27
N ARG A 536 32.23 -4.84 12.52
CA ARG A 536 31.44 -6.02 12.87
C ARG A 536 29.97 -5.65 12.70
N LEU A 537 29.25 -6.44 11.91
CA LEU A 537 27.80 -6.38 11.80
C LEU A 537 27.17 -7.16 12.97
N PHE A 538 26.21 -6.52 13.62
CA PHE A 538 25.08 -7.19 14.29
C PHE A 538 23.92 -7.24 13.30
#